data_AF-A0A958K0F0-F1
#
_entry.id   AF-A0A958K0F0-F1
#
_cell.length_a   1.000
_cell.length_b   1.000
_cell.length_c   1.000
_cell.angle_alpha   90.00
_cell.angle_beta   90.00
_cell.angle_gamma   90.00
#
_symmetry.space_group_name_H-M   'P 1'
#
loop_
_entity.id
_entity.type
_entity.pdbx_description
1 polymer ?
#
loop_
_entity_poly.entity_id
_entity_poly.type
_entity_poly.pdbx_seq_one_letter_code
_entity_poly.pdbx_strand_id
1 'polypeptide(L)' 'MEVTDQKVLIYESSSGKRPFDEWMSSLRDVRAKRRILARIARVRSGNFGDSSPVGEGVIELRFHFGP' A
#
# COMPACT_ATOMS: atom_id res chain seq x y z
N MET A 1 17.76 -1.95 15.93
CA MET A 1 16.63 -1.29 15.26
C MET A 1 15.38 -1.93 15.82
N GLU A 2 14.57 -1.20 16.59
CA GLU A 2 13.32 -1.75 17.11
C GLU A 2 12.37 -2.00 15.93
N VAL A 3 11.96 -3.26 15.77
CA VAL A 3 10.91 -3.61 14.79
C VAL A 3 9.59 -3.17 15.42
N THR A 4 9.17 -1.94 15.13
CA THR A 4 7.82 -1.51 15.45
C THR A 4 6.87 -2.14 14.43
N ASP A 5 5.99 -3.02 14.92
CA ASP A 5 4.95 -3.62 14.09
C ASP A 5 3.92 -2.54 13.75
N GLN A 6 4.00 -2.02 12.53
CA GLN A 6 3.16 -0.94 12.06
C GLN A 6 1.77 -1.47 11.73
N LYS A 7 0.75 -0.89 12.36
CA LYS A 7 -0.64 -1.22 12.06
C LYS A 7 -1.02 -0.64 10.69
N VAL A 8 -1.29 -1.52 9.74
CA VAL A 8 -1.86 -1.14 8.43
C VAL A 8 -3.37 -1.25 8.47
N LEU A 9 -4.04 -0.12 8.24
CA LEU A 9 -5.49 -0.01 8.14
C LEU A 9 -5.89 0.32 6.70
N ILE A 10 -7.03 -0.20 6.27
CA ILE A 10 -7.66 0.21 5.01
C ILE A 10 -8.57 1.40 5.33
N TYR A 11 -8.41 2.48 4.58
CA TYR A 11 -9.31 3.63 4.66
C TYR A 11 -10.73 3.23 4.24
N GLU A 12 -11.69 3.57 5.09
CA GLU A 12 -13.11 3.50 4.80
C GLU A 12 -13.68 4.91 4.84
N SER A 13 -14.37 5.33 3.77
CA SER A 13 -15.04 6.62 3.73
C SER A 13 -16.23 6.66 4.69
N SER A 14 -16.76 7.85 4.96
CA SER A 14 -18.01 8.01 5.71
C SER A 14 -19.22 7.31 5.07
N SER A 15 -19.14 6.97 3.78
CA SER A 15 -20.16 6.22 3.05
C SER A 15 -19.89 4.71 2.98
N GLY A 16 -18.86 4.21 3.66
CA GLY A 16 -18.49 2.79 3.69
C GLY A 16 -17.66 2.33 2.49
N LYS A 17 -17.21 3.24 1.61
CA LYS A 17 -16.38 2.87 0.46
C LYS A 17 -14.96 2.55 0.91
N ARG A 18 -14.36 1.52 0.31
CA ARG A 18 -12.97 1.12 0.53
C ARG A 18 -12.24 1.14 -0.81
N PRO A 19 -11.76 2.33 -1.26
CA PRO A 19 -11.19 2.48 -2.60
C PRO A 19 -10.01 1.54 -2.88
N PHE A 20 -9.20 1.22 -1.86
CA PHE A 20 -8.10 0.27 -2.01
C PHE A 20 -8.60 -1.14 -2.36
N ASP A 21 -9.63 -1.64 -1.68
CA ASP A 21 -10.18 -2.98 -1.91
C ASP A 21 -10.82 -3.07 -3.31
N GLU A 22 -11.60 -2.05 -3.67
CA GLU A 22 -12.21 -1.91 -5.00
C GLU A 22 -11.13 -1.92 -6.09
N TRP A 23 -10.12 -1.05 -5.96
CA TRP A 23 -9.01 -0.97 -6.91
C TRP A 23 -8.20 -2.27 -6.99
N MET A 24 -7.78 -2.82 -5.85
CA MET A 24 -7.00 -4.07 -5.80
C MET A 24 -7.75 -5.24 -6.42
N SER A 25 -9.08 -5.32 -6.23
CA SER A 25 -9.90 -6.36 -6.87
C SER A 25 -9.93 -6.22 -8.39
N SER A 26 -10.01 -4.97 -8.90
CA SER A 26 -10.14 -4.65 -10.33
C SER A 26 -8.87 -4.90 -11.17
N LEU A 27 -7.69 -4.96 -10.54
CA LEU A 27 -6.44 -5.24 -11.26
C LEU A 27 -6.51 -6.61 -11.96
N ARG A 28 -6.12 -6.69 -13.24
CA ARG A 28 -6.07 -7.97 -13.98
C ARG A 28 -4.71 -8.66 -13.83
N ASP A 29 -3.64 -7.89 -13.65
CA ASP A 29 -2.29 -8.43 -13.49
C ASP A 29 -2.08 -9.01 -12.08
N VAL A 30 -2.04 -10.34 -12.01
CA VAL A 30 -1.78 -11.10 -10.79
C VAL A 30 -0.38 -10.84 -10.23
N ARG A 31 0.62 -10.59 -11.09
CA ARG A 31 1.99 -10.29 -10.66
C ARG A 31 2.03 -8.93 -9.98
N ALA A 32 1.38 -7.92 -10.55
CA ALA A 32 1.23 -6.61 -9.91
C ALA A 32 0.54 -6.73 -8.53
N LYS A 33 -0.58 -7.46 -8.41
CA LYS A 33 -1.26 -7.69 -7.13
C LYS A 33 -0.32 -8.25 -6.07
N ARG A 34 0.42 -9.30 -6.40
CA ARG A 34 1.38 -9.93 -5.48
C ARG A 34 2.47 -8.96 -5.03
N ARG A 35 3.01 -8.15 -5.94
CA ARG A 35 4.04 -7.15 -5.62
C ARG A 35 3.53 -6.05 -4.68
N ILE A 36 2.30 -5.59 -4.89
CA ILE A 36 1.66 -4.61 -4.01
C ILE A 36 1.45 -5.19 -2.61
N LEU A 37 0.87 -6.40 -2.51
CA LEU A 37 0.67 -7.08 -1.22
C LEU A 37 1.98 -7.34 -0.47
N ALA A 38 3.03 -7.77 -1.19
CA ALA A 38 4.35 -7.96 -0.61
C ALA A 38 4.98 -6.65 -0.13
N ARG A 39 4.71 -5.51 -0.78
CA ARG A 39 5.14 -4.20 -0.28
C ARG A 39 4.39 -3.81 1.00
N ILE A 40 3.08 -4.04 1.07
CA ILE A 40 2.29 -3.76 2.28
C ILE A 40 2.78 -4.61 3.47
N ALA A 41 3.13 -5.87 3.24
CA ALA A 41 3.72 -6.72 4.28
C ALA A 41 5.04 -6.16 4.83
N ARG A 42 5.88 -5.57 3.97
CA ARG A 42 7.11 -4.89 4.40
C ARG A 42 6.84 -3.59 5.15
N VAL A 43 5.80 -2.83 4.77
CA VAL A 43 5.38 -1.63 5.50
C VAL A 43 4.97 -1.99 6.93
N ARG A 44 4.29 -3.12 7.15
CA ARG A 44 3.97 -3.62 8.50
C ARG A 44 5.22 -3.82 9.35
N SER A 45 6.32 -4.29 8.76
CA SER A 45 7.60 -4.40 9.47
C SER A 45 8.44 -3.10 9.47
N GLY A 46 7.83 -1.95 9.21
CA GLY A 46 8.51 -0.65 9.17
C GLY A 46 9.39 -0.39 7.93
N ASN A 47 9.31 -1.24 6.90
CA ASN A 47 10.10 -1.11 5.67
C ASN A 47 9.22 -0.61 4.50
N PHE A 48 9.28 0.68 4.25
CA PHE A 48 8.49 1.37 3.22
C PHE A 48 9.08 1.18 1.81
N GLY A 49 10.39 0.91 1.70
CA GLY A 49 11.10 0.82 0.43
C GLY A 49 11.12 2.15 -0.30
N ASP A 50 10.92 2.12 -1.62
CA ASP A 50 10.79 3.33 -2.43
C ASP A 50 9.47 4.04 -2.15
N SER A 51 9.55 5.19 -1.48
CA SER A 51 8.42 6.01 -1.03
C SER A 51 8.82 7.49 -0.93
N SER A 52 7.85 8.39 -1.11
CA SER A 52 8.08 9.84 -1.03
C SER A 52 6.90 10.56 -0.38
N PRO A 53 7.11 11.62 0.42
CA PRO A 53 6.00 12.48 0.85
C PRO A 53 5.36 13.18 -0.36
N VAL A 54 4.03 13.31 -0.32
CA VAL A 54 3.24 14.03 -1.34
C VAL A 54 2.45 15.21 -0.75
N GLY A 55 2.68 15.53 0.52
CA GLY A 55 2.02 16.63 1.24
C GLY A 55 1.02 16.14 2.29
N GLU A 56 0.64 17.03 3.22
CA GLU A 56 -0.44 16.80 4.20
C GLU A 56 -0.31 15.51 5.05
N GLY A 57 0.94 15.09 5.32
CA GLY A 57 1.19 13.85 6.06
C GLY A 57 0.95 12.57 5.25
N VAL A 58 0.80 12.67 3.93
CA VAL A 58 0.64 11.55 3.01
C VAL A 58 1.98 11.17 2.38
N ILE A 59 2.23 9.86 2.28
CA ILE A 59 3.39 9.28 1.63
C ILE A 59 2.89 8.34 0.52
N GLU A 60 3.45 8.47 -0.68
CA GLU A 60 3.22 7.53 -1.76
C GLU A 60 4.22 6.37 -1.71
N LEU A 61 3.77 5.16 -2.04
CA LEU A 61 4.63 4.02 -2.31
C LEU A 61 4.82 3.89 -3.81
N ARG A 62 6.07 3.95 -4.28
CA ARG A 62 6.39 3.93 -5.71
C ARG A 62 6.72 2.52 -6.18
N PHE A 63 6.23 2.21 -7.37
CA PHE A 63 6.40 0.92 -8.01
C PHE A 63 6.84 1.13 -9.46
N HIS A 64 8.05 0.67 -9.76
CA HIS A 64 8.59 0.68 -11.11
C HIS A 64 8.47 -0.71 -11.71
N PHE A 65 7.39 -0.94 -12.45
CA PHE A 65 7.22 -2.13 -13.26
C PHE A 65 6.29 -1.88 -14.44
N GLY A 66 6.67 -2.42 -15.60
CA GLY A 66 5.84 -2.46 -16.80
C GLY A 66 5.03 -3.76 -16.90
N PRO A 67 4.22 -3.91 -17.95
CA PRO A 67 3.53 -5.15 -18.32
C PRO A 67 4.46 -6.37 -18.40
#